data_AF-A0A150AS28-F1
#
_entry.id   AF-A0A150AS28-F1
#
_cell.length_a   1.000
_cell.length_b   1.000
_cell.length_c   1.000
_cell.angle_alpha   90.00
_cell.angle_beta   90.00
_cell.angle_gamma   90.00
#
_symmetry.space_group_name_H-M   'P 1'
#
loop_
_entity.id
_entity.type
_entity.pdbx_description
1 polymer ?
#
loop_
_entity_poly.entity_id
_entity_poly.type
_entity_poly.pdbx_seq_one_letter_code
_entity_poly.pdbx_strand_id
1 'polypeptide(L)'
;MVLGELSYTTRRIDRTKKGEKIHMIDMFQITEAFDKYRSSMEKIGKVINEYSDQPLLDNIYFFELAVFSFLTGNNDMHLKNFSLINTENGWVLAPAYDLLNVNVLLPEGEEELALTLKGKRMKLKREHFESLGVELGLNQKQINGV
;
A
#
# COMPACT_ATOMS: atom_id res chain seq x y z
N MET A 1 23.63 -11.17 -14.18
CA MET A 1 23.69 -9.94 -14.99
C MET A 1 24.63 -10.19 -16.14
N VAL A 2 24.12 -10.22 -17.35
CA VAL A 2 24.94 -10.25 -18.57
C VAL A 2 25.34 -8.80 -18.86
N LEU A 3 26.59 -8.54 -19.24
CA LEU A 3 27.05 -7.19 -19.56
C LEU A 3 26.25 -6.63 -20.76
N GLY A 4 25.50 -5.55 -20.55
CA GLY A 4 24.82 -4.79 -21.62
C GLY A 4 23.33 -4.46 -21.41
N GLU A 5 22.66 -5.01 -20.39
CA GLU A 5 21.23 -4.80 -20.17
C GLU A 5 20.92 -3.66 -19.18
N LEU A 6 19.82 -2.94 -19.42
CA LEU A 6 19.26 -1.98 -18.47
C LEU A 6 18.69 -2.73 -17.26
N SER A 7 19.07 -2.30 -16.06
CA SER A 7 18.60 -2.89 -14.81
C SER A 7 18.07 -1.84 -13.86
N TYR A 8 16.96 -2.14 -13.18
CA TYR A 8 16.47 -1.34 -12.05
C TYR A 8 16.92 -1.98 -10.73
N THR A 9 17.62 -1.22 -9.90
CA THR A 9 18.12 -1.70 -8.60
C THR A 9 17.51 -0.86 -7.48
N THR A 10 16.93 -1.53 -6.49
CA THR A 10 16.37 -0.89 -5.30
C THR A 10 17.16 -1.25 -4.05
N ARG A 11 17.20 -0.33 -3.07
CA ARG A 11 17.77 -0.59 -1.74
C ARG A 11 16.72 -1.34 -0.91
N ARG A 12 17.11 -2.46 -0.31
CA ARG A 12 16.24 -3.20 0.62
C ARG A 12 15.95 -2.40 1.87
N ILE A 13 14.66 -2.22 2.18
CA ILE A 13 14.17 -1.52 3.37
C ILE A 13 14.24 -2.38 4.64
N ASP A 14 14.25 -3.70 4.49
CA ASP A 14 14.31 -4.68 5.59
C ASP A 14 15.76 -5.03 5.99
N ARG A 15 16.69 -4.10 5.79
CA ARG A 15 18.12 -4.26 6.13
C ARG A 15 18.65 -3.05 6.89
N THR A 16 19.40 -3.30 7.96
CA THR A 16 20.16 -2.25 8.64
C THR A 16 21.35 -1.78 7.80
N LYS A 17 22.01 -0.69 8.19
CA LYS A 17 23.25 -0.23 7.54
C LYS A 17 24.38 -1.26 7.58
N LYS A 18 24.34 -2.18 8.55
CA LYS A 18 25.30 -3.29 8.70
C LYS A 18 24.87 -4.56 7.96
N GLY A 19 23.70 -4.55 7.30
CA GLY A 19 23.16 -5.68 6.54
C GLY A 19 22.37 -6.69 7.37
N GLU A 20 22.09 -6.40 8.64
CA GLU A 20 21.25 -7.26 9.49
C GLU A 20 19.80 -7.24 9.00
N LYS A 21 19.08 -8.34 9.19
CA LYS A 21 17.69 -8.47 8.76
C LYS A 21 16.75 -7.77 9.74
N ILE A 22 15.82 -6.99 9.21
CA ILE A 22 14.68 -6.45 9.94
C ILE A 22 13.48 -7.32 9.58
N HIS A 23 12.68 -7.73 10.56
CA HIS A 23 11.50 -8.56 10.28
C HIS A 23 10.45 -7.73 9.54
N MET A 24 9.93 -8.27 8.45
CA MET A 24 8.89 -7.65 7.63
C MET A 24 7.94 -8.74 7.13
N ILE A 25 6.64 -8.46 7.17
CA ILE A 25 5.58 -9.40 6.81
C ILE A 25 4.54 -8.69 5.94
N ASP A 26 4.16 -9.28 4.81
CA ASP A 26 3.22 -8.68 3.86
C ASP A 26 1.75 -8.85 4.29
N MET A 27 0.84 -8.00 3.80
CA MET A 27 -0.58 -8.08 4.17
C MET A 27 -1.23 -9.38 3.69
N PHE A 28 -0.69 -10.03 2.67
CA PHE A 28 -1.18 -11.33 2.21
C PHE A 28 -0.95 -12.40 3.29
N GLN A 29 0.23 -12.39 3.93
CA GLN A 29 0.55 -13.25 5.05
C GLN A 29 -0.24 -12.88 6.31
N ILE A 30 -0.31 -11.59 6.68
CA ILE A 30 -1.02 -11.15 7.91
C ILE A 30 -2.52 -11.49 7.84
N THR A 31 -3.13 -11.33 6.66
CA THR A 31 -4.55 -11.60 6.47
C THR A 31 -4.87 -13.06 6.18
N GLU A 32 -3.86 -13.94 6.11
CA GLU A 32 -3.98 -15.34 5.71
C GLU A 32 -4.78 -15.51 4.41
N ALA A 33 -4.58 -14.58 3.47
CA ALA A 33 -5.34 -14.56 2.23
C ALA A 33 -4.93 -15.71 1.31
N PHE A 34 -5.90 -16.23 0.55
CA PHE A 34 -5.64 -17.25 -0.47
C PHE A 34 -5.33 -16.65 -1.84
N ASP A 35 -5.74 -15.40 -2.09
CA ASP A 35 -5.52 -14.68 -3.34
C ASP A 35 -5.09 -13.23 -3.03
N LYS A 36 -3.95 -12.82 -3.61
CA LYS A 36 -3.36 -11.50 -3.37
C LYS A 36 -4.23 -10.33 -3.82
N TYR A 37 -5.12 -10.55 -4.79
CA TYR A 37 -6.03 -9.52 -5.33
C TYR A 37 -7.40 -9.49 -4.67
N ARG A 38 -7.82 -10.57 -3.97
CA ARG A 38 -9.16 -10.65 -3.38
C ARG A 38 -9.19 -10.10 -1.96
N SER A 39 -9.11 -8.78 -1.85
CA SER A 39 -9.26 -8.04 -0.60
C SER A 39 -9.71 -6.59 -0.84
N SER A 40 -9.59 -5.74 0.17
CA SER A 40 -10.02 -4.35 0.13
C SER A 40 -9.05 -3.42 0.87
N MET A 41 -9.05 -2.15 0.48
CA MET A 41 -8.24 -1.12 1.14
C MET A 41 -8.66 -0.96 2.61
N GLU A 42 -9.96 -1.10 2.90
CA GLU A 42 -10.51 -1.07 4.25
C GLU A 42 -9.97 -2.24 5.11
N LYS A 43 -9.77 -3.42 4.51
CA LYS A 43 -9.19 -4.57 5.22
C LYS A 43 -7.74 -4.31 5.62
N ILE A 44 -6.95 -3.66 4.76
CA ILE A 44 -5.59 -3.23 5.12
C ILE A 44 -5.63 -2.21 6.26
N GLY A 45 -6.50 -1.20 6.18
CA GLY A 45 -6.68 -0.23 7.26
C GLY A 45 -7.02 -0.87 8.61
N LYS A 46 -7.87 -1.91 8.61
CA LYS A 46 -8.16 -2.70 9.83
C LYS A 46 -6.93 -3.41 10.38
N VAL A 47 -6.11 -4.01 9.50
CA VAL A 47 -4.86 -4.67 9.92
C VAL A 47 -3.87 -3.65 10.50
N ILE A 48 -3.73 -2.47 9.88
CA ILE A 48 -2.88 -1.40 10.42
C ILE A 48 -3.36 -1.01 11.82
N ASN A 49 -4.67 -0.79 12.01
CA ASN A 49 -5.23 -0.45 13.32
C ASN A 49 -5.02 -1.53 14.39
N GLU A 50 -4.96 -2.80 13.99
CA GLU A 50 -4.83 -3.93 14.92
C GLU A 50 -3.37 -4.24 15.28
N TYR A 51 -2.45 -4.11 14.33
CA TYR A 51 -1.08 -4.62 14.46
C TYR A 51 0.03 -3.56 14.39
N SER A 52 -0.28 -2.32 14.00
CA SER A 52 0.69 -1.24 14.06
C SER A 52 0.78 -0.67 15.48
N ASP A 53 2.00 -0.37 15.93
CA ASP A 53 2.28 0.40 17.13
C ASP A 53 2.08 1.91 16.92
N GLN A 54 1.86 2.36 15.68
CA GLN A 54 1.62 3.77 15.29
C GLN A 54 0.45 3.93 14.29
N PRO A 55 -0.76 3.43 14.61
CA PRO A 55 -1.83 3.22 13.64
C PRO A 55 -2.32 4.52 12.98
N LEU A 56 -2.37 5.64 13.71
CA LEU A 56 -2.82 6.92 13.14
C LEU A 56 -1.84 7.47 12.10
N LEU A 57 -0.53 7.37 12.35
CA LEU A 57 0.50 7.83 11.40
C LEU A 57 0.51 6.92 10.17
N ASP A 58 0.46 5.61 10.39
CA ASP A 58 0.44 4.63 9.31
C ASP A 58 -0.82 4.71 8.47
N ASN A 59 -1.97 5.04 9.05
CA ASN A 59 -3.21 5.22 8.31
C ASN A 59 -3.20 6.49 7.44
N ILE A 60 -2.59 7.59 7.90
CA ILE A 60 -2.40 8.78 7.06
C ILE A 60 -1.50 8.42 5.88
N TYR A 61 -0.38 7.76 6.15
CA TYR A 61 0.55 7.34 5.11
C TYR A 61 -0.07 6.34 4.13
N PHE A 62 -0.83 5.37 4.62
CA PHE A 62 -1.59 4.43 3.79
C PHE A 62 -2.64 5.14 2.91
N PHE A 63 -3.31 6.15 3.46
CA PHE A 63 -4.28 6.96 2.72
C PHE A 63 -3.60 7.75 1.59
N GLU A 64 -2.46 8.38 1.87
CA GLU A 64 -1.63 9.05 0.85
C GLU A 64 -1.21 8.06 -0.25
N LEU A 65 -0.78 6.85 0.11
CA LEU A 65 -0.42 5.81 -0.85
C LEU A 65 -1.61 5.33 -1.69
N ALA A 66 -2.81 5.24 -1.11
CA ALA A 66 -4.03 4.88 -1.84
C ALA A 66 -4.36 5.91 -2.91
N VAL A 67 -4.33 7.20 -2.55
CA VAL A 67 -4.57 8.32 -3.47
C VAL A 67 -3.46 8.40 -4.53
N PHE A 68 -2.20 8.27 -4.12
CA PHE A 68 -1.06 8.25 -5.04
C PHE A 68 -1.15 7.12 -6.06
N SER A 69 -1.48 5.91 -5.63
CA SER A 69 -1.59 4.74 -6.51
C SER A 69 -2.68 4.94 -7.56
N PHE A 70 -3.83 5.50 -7.15
CA PHE A 70 -4.90 5.88 -8.06
C PHE A 70 -4.46 6.94 -9.08
N LEU A 71 -3.88 8.06 -8.62
CA LEU A 71 -3.47 9.17 -9.48
C LEU A 71 -2.35 8.81 -10.46
N THR A 72 -1.47 7.89 -10.06
CA THR A 72 -0.34 7.45 -10.89
C THR A 72 -0.67 6.25 -11.78
N GLY A 73 -1.90 5.73 -11.73
CA GLY A 73 -2.29 4.56 -12.53
C GLY A 73 -1.60 3.27 -12.09
N ASN A 74 -1.23 3.15 -10.81
CA ASN A 74 -0.71 1.93 -10.23
C ASN A 74 -1.85 1.01 -9.79
N ASN A 75 -2.40 0.27 -10.75
CA ASN A 75 -3.50 -0.67 -10.54
C ASN A 75 -3.05 -2.10 -10.18
N ASP A 76 -1.78 -2.33 -9.80
CA ASP A 76 -1.27 -3.63 -9.34
C ASP A 76 -0.85 -3.62 -7.84
N MET A 77 -1.19 -2.57 -7.09
CA MET A 77 -0.97 -2.50 -5.62
C MET A 77 -1.88 -3.46 -4.85
N HIS A 78 -1.48 -4.73 -4.78
CA HIS A 78 -2.20 -5.81 -4.13
C HIS A 78 -1.65 -6.14 -2.73
N LEU A 79 -2.19 -7.14 -2.04
CA LEU A 79 -1.83 -7.44 -0.63
C LEU A 79 -0.34 -7.66 -0.38
N LYS A 80 0.43 -8.12 -1.38
CA LYS A 80 1.88 -8.33 -1.23
C LYS A 80 2.73 -7.05 -1.37
N ASN A 81 2.13 -5.91 -1.72
CA ASN A 81 2.84 -4.62 -1.85
C ASN A 81 2.72 -3.75 -0.59
N PHE A 82 1.95 -4.21 0.38
CA PHE A 82 1.82 -3.58 1.69
C PHE A 82 2.38 -4.53 2.74
N SER A 83 3.12 -4.01 3.72
CA SER A 83 3.73 -4.84 4.75
C SER A 83 3.87 -4.09 6.06
N LEU A 84 3.87 -4.83 7.16
CA LEU A 84 4.36 -4.31 8.42
C LEU A 84 5.85 -4.67 8.57
N ILE A 85 6.63 -3.75 9.14
CA ILE A 85 8.05 -3.92 9.41
C ILE A 85 8.32 -3.61 10.90
N ASN A 86 9.11 -4.45 11.55
CA ASN A 86 9.42 -4.33 12.97
C ASN A 86 10.67 -3.45 13.16
N THR A 87 10.45 -2.17 13.49
CA THR A 87 11.49 -1.16 13.66
C THR A 87 11.88 -0.99 15.13
N GLU A 88 12.83 -0.09 15.42
CA GLU A 88 13.15 0.30 16.80
C GLU A 88 11.94 0.93 17.54
N ASN A 89 10.96 1.42 16.79
CA ASN A 89 9.72 2.00 17.33
C ASN A 89 8.53 1.03 17.28
N GLY A 90 8.78 -0.28 17.10
CA GLY A 90 7.75 -1.30 16.96
C GLY A 90 7.34 -1.58 15.52
N TRP A 91 6.24 -2.32 15.37
CA TRP A 91 5.62 -2.66 14.10
C TRP A 91 4.95 -1.44 13.49
N VAL A 92 5.33 -1.11 12.26
CA VAL A 92 4.76 0.02 11.50
C VAL A 92 4.57 -0.38 10.04
N LEU A 93 3.76 0.37 9.30
CA LEU A 93 3.64 0.22 7.86
C LEU A 93 4.99 0.48 7.20
N ALA A 94 5.43 -0.47 6.39
CA ALA A 94 6.71 -0.39 5.70
C ALA A 94 6.72 0.76 4.68
N PRO A 95 7.88 1.39 4.43
CA PRO A 95 8.05 2.29 3.28
C PRO A 95 7.56 1.63 1.99
N ALA A 96 6.93 2.40 1.11
CA ALA A 96 6.32 1.87 -0.10
C ALA A 96 7.38 1.32 -1.06
N TYR A 97 7.02 0.26 -1.77
CA TYR A 97 7.86 -0.39 -2.76
C TYR A 97 6.98 -0.89 -3.91
N ASP A 98 7.62 -1.23 -5.03
CA ASP A 98 6.93 -1.74 -6.22
C ASP A 98 5.85 -0.79 -6.76
N LEU A 99 6.15 0.52 -6.72
CA LEU A 99 5.29 1.56 -7.26
C LEU A 99 5.51 1.68 -8.77
N LEU A 100 4.58 1.12 -9.56
CA LEU A 100 4.67 1.06 -11.01
C LEU A 100 3.41 1.64 -11.66
N ASN A 101 3.57 2.53 -12.64
CA ASN A 101 2.47 2.95 -13.48
C ASN A 101 2.18 1.86 -14.52
N VAL A 102 1.31 0.92 -14.14
CA VAL A 102 0.93 -0.21 -14.98
C VAL A 102 0.02 0.24 -16.13
N ASN A 103 -0.76 1.31 -15.92
CA ASN A 103 -1.64 1.87 -16.95
C ASN A 103 -0.87 2.30 -18.22
N VAL A 104 0.34 2.86 -18.08
CA VAL A 104 1.19 3.20 -19.25
C VAL A 104 1.52 1.97 -20.11
N LEU A 105 1.63 0.79 -19.51
CA LEU A 105 1.91 -0.46 -20.22
C LEU A 105 0.64 -1.14 -20.75
N LEU A 106 -0.48 -0.99 -20.02
CA LEU A 106 -1.76 -1.64 -20.30
C LEU A 106 -2.90 -0.60 -20.28
N PRO A 107 -2.99 0.27 -21.30
CA PRO A 107 -3.95 1.37 -21.31
C PRO A 107 -5.41 0.91 -21.46
N GLU A 108 -5.63 -0.33 -21.93
CA GLU A 108 -6.96 -0.94 -22.00
C GLU A 108 -7.44 -1.51 -20.65
N GLY A 109 -6.58 -1.53 -19.62
CA GLY A 109 -6.95 -1.97 -18.29
C GLY A 109 -7.99 -1.04 -17.68
N GLU A 110 -9.19 -1.57 -17.42
CA GLU A 110 -10.31 -0.78 -16.87
C GLU A 110 -10.20 -0.54 -15.35
N GLU A 111 -9.36 -1.31 -14.65
CA GLU A 111 -9.22 -1.21 -13.20
C GLU A 111 -8.25 -0.09 -12.82
N GLU A 112 -8.67 0.77 -11.90
CA GLU A 112 -7.93 1.92 -11.38
C GLU A 112 -7.16 1.57 -10.10
N LEU A 113 -7.56 0.52 -9.39
CA LEU A 113 -6.90 -0.05 -8.20
C LEU A 113 -6.97 -1.58 -8.22
N ALA A 114 -5.94 -2.25 -7.69
CA ALA A 114 -5.91 -3.72 -7.58
C ALA A 114 -6.88 -4.26 -6.51
N LEU A 115 -6.94 -3.57 -5.37
CA LEU A 115 -7.81 -3.89 -4.24
C LEU A 115 -9.08 -3.06 -4.31
N THR A 116 -10.17 -3.62 -3.79
CA THR A 116 -11.44 -2.91 -3.79
C THR A 116 -11.41 -1.72 -2.84
N LEU A 117 -12.07 -0.63 -3.25
CA LEU A 117 -12.41 0.52 -2.42
C LEU A 117 -13.93 0.72 -2.52
N LYS A 118 -14.63 0.56 -1.39
CA LYS A 118 -16.10 0.48 -1.32
C LYS A 118 -16.67 -0.55 -2.31
N GLY A 119 -15.99 -1.69 -2.44
CA GLY A 119 -16.37 -2.78 -3.35
C GLY A 119 -16.13 -2.48 -4.83
N LYS A 120 -15.45 -1.39 -5.18
CA LYS A 120 -15.16 -0.99 -6.55
C LYS A 120 -13.66 -1.02 -6.83
N ARG A 121 -13.31 -1.29 -8.09
CA ARG A 121 -11.94 -1.12 -8.63
C ARG A 121 -11.88 -0.16 -9.81
N MET A 122 -13.04 0.37 -10.22
CA MET A 122 -13.20 1.25 -11.37
C MET A 122 -14.26 2.31 -11.08
N LYS A 123 -14.25 3.40 -11.84
CA LYS A 123 -15.15 4.56 -11.67
C LYS A 123 -15.04 5.12 -10.24
N LEU A 124 -13.82 5.11 -9.71
CA LEU A 124 -13.52 5.69 -8.42
C LEU A 124 -13.64 7.21 -8.48
N LYS A 125 -13.99 7.79 -7.35
CA LYS A 125 -14.33 9.20 -7.18
C LYS A 125 -13.81 9.62 -5.83
N ARG A 126 -13.60 10.92 -5.66
CA ARG A 126 -13.17 11.54 -4.41
C ARG A 126 -13.95 11.04 -3.19
N GLU A 127 -15.28 10.93 -3.29
CA GLU A 127 -16.15 10.44 -2.20
C GLU A 127 -15.77 9.04 -1.66
N HIS A 128 -15.24 8.16 -2.52
CA HIS A 128 -14.81 6.84 -2.09
C HIS A 128 -13.52 6.92 -1.25
N PHE A 129 -12.58 7.80 -1.62
CA PHE A 129 -11.36 8.04 -0.84
C PHE A 129 -11.68 8.79 0.46
N GLU A 130 -12.57 9.78 0.45
CA GLU A 130 -13.03 10.44 1.68
C GLU A 130 -13.67 9.43 2.64
N SER A 131 -14.47 8.48 2.12
CA SER A 131 -15.00 7.37 2.92
C SER A 131 -13.89 6.50 3.51
N LEU A 132 -12.84 6.17 2.74
CA LEU A 132 -11.69 5.42 3.25
C LEU A 132 -11.00 6.19 4.38
N GLY A 133 -10.72 7.48 4.18
CA GLY A 133 -10.08 8.32 5.19
C GLY A 133 -10.86 8.33 6.50
N VAL A 134 -12.19 8.43 6.45
CA VAL A 134 -13.05 8.32 7.65
C VAL A 134 -12.95 6.94 8.29
N GLU A 135 -12.99 5.86 7.50
CA GLU A 135 -12.85 4.48 8.01
C GLU A 135 -11.48 4.19 8.62
N LEU A 136 -10.45 4.90 8.17
CA LEU A 136 -9.10 4.89 8.74
C LEU A 136 -8.97 5.73 10.02
N GLY A 137 -10.03 6.39 10.48
CA GLY A 137 -10.03 7.23 11.68
C GLY A 137 -9.41 8.61 11.47
N LEU A 138 -9.25 9.06 10.22
CA LEU A 138 -8.68 10.37 9.91
C LEU A 138 -9.75 11.47 10.08
N ASN A 139 -9.32 12.62 10.58
CA ASN A 139 -10.19 13.80 10.64
C ASN A 139 -10.23 14.53 9.28
N GLN A 140 -11.22 15.41 9.12
CA GLN A 140 -11.43 16.13 7.85
C GLN A 140 -10.22 16.95 7.40
N LYS A 141 -9.42 17.50 8.34
CA LYS A 141 -8.23 18.28 8.01
C LYS A 141 -7.13 17.39 7.42
N GLN A 142 -6.97 16.17 7.95
CA GLN A 142 -6.05 15.17 7.41
C GLN A 142 -6.51 14.70 6.03
N ILE A 143 -7.80 14.37 5.88
CA ILE A 143 -8.37 13.91 4.60
C ILE A 143 -8.24 14.99 3.52
N ASN A 144 -8.54 16.24 3.84
CA ASN A 144 -8.43 17.36 2.88
C ASN A 144 -6.98 17.80 2.62
N GLY A 145 -6.03 17.37 3.45
CA GLY A 145 -4.62 17.73 3.34
C GLY A 145 -3.86 16.86 2.33
N VAL A 146 -4.47 15.75 1.90
CA VAL A 146 -3.99 14.85 0.84
C VAL A 146 -4.72 15.18 -0.46
#